data_AF-A0A218WDL2-F1
#
_entry.id   AF-A0A218WDL2-F1
#
_cell.length_a   1.000
_cell.length_b   1.000
_cell.length_c   1.000
_cell.angle_alpha   90.00
_cell.angle_beta   90.00
_cell.angle_gamma   90.00
#
_symmetry.space_group_name_H-M   'P 1'
#
loop_
_entity.id
_entity.type
_entity.pdbx_description
1 polymer ?
#
loop_
_entity_poly.entity_id
_entity_poly.type
_entity_poly.pdbx_seq_one_letter_code
_entity_poly.pdbx_strand_id
1 'polypeptide(L)'
;MLLLSFRAAGRVPSESPGVVGVTASPYRATEAVAIFLKLPELRLLLLRYFALPLSCRVVLTVFINGKLCKNPNLTVADDFLFREINIPLDTNNNAGSIVTMVAIDQLPGLNTLGISLARIDYAPYGLNPRATEVIMCVQGELQVGFVLSNQLGNRLVTQILKSEDVFVFPFAMIHFQLNIGKTAAVAISSLSSQNPGVITIANAEFESKPPINSKVLTKAFQVDKKIIDYLQSQFWYNNHS
;
A
#
# COMPACT_ATOMS: atom_id res chain seq x y z
N MET A 1 11.38 -21.92 16.95
CA MET A 1 10.04 -21.43 16.54
C MET A 1 10.27 -20.15 15.77
N LEU A 2 10.28 -20.20 14.44
CA LEU A 2 10.49 -19.02 13.61
C LEU A 2 9.14 -18.29 13.53
N LEU A 3 9.01 -17.13 14.17
CA LEU A 3 7.88 -16.24 13.94
C LEU A 3 8.06 -15.64 12.54
N LEU A 4 7.19 -15.98 11.59
CA LEU A 4 6.92 -15.09 10.46
C LEU A 4 6.17 -13.89 11.05
N SER A 5 6.94 -12.93 11.56
CA SER A 5 6.41 -11.73 12.20
C SER A 5 5.91 -10.79 11.10
N PHE A 6 4.60 -10.76 10.90
CA PHE A 6 3.94 -9.76 10.07
C PHE A 6 3.90 -8.44 10.83
N ARG A 7 4.99 -7.68 10.78
CA ARG A 7 4.93 -6.28 11.19
C ARG A 7 4.34 -5.51 10.02
N ALA A 8 3.05 -5.19 10.06
CA ALA A 8 2.45 -4.28 9.08
C ALA A 8 3.26 -2.97 9.09
N ALA A 9 3.72 -2.55 7.92
CA ALA A 9 4.53 -1.36 7.76
C ALA A 9 3.66 -0.13 7.96
N GLY A 10 3.63 0.39 9.18
CA GLY A 10 3.18 1.74 9.49
C GLY A 10 3.89 2.21 10.74
N ARG A 11 5.03 2.88 10.56
CA ARG A 11 5.57 3.72 11.63
C ARG A 11 4.67 4.96 11.71
N VAL A 12 3.98 5.11 12.83
CA VAL A 12 3.68 6.45 13.34
C VAL A 12 5.03 7.18 13.48
N PRO A 13 5.17 8.44 13.05
CA PRO A 13 6.43 9.16 13.19
C PRO A 13 6.70 9.40 14.67
N SER A 14 7.39 8.47 15.32
CA SER A 14 8.05 8.72 16.60
C SER A 14 9.34 9.46 16.30
N GLU A 15 9.45 10.71 16.76
CA GLU A 15 10.73 11.39 16.87
C GLU A 15 11.71 10.51 17.67
N SER A 16 12.84 10.14 17.06
CA SER A 16 14.05 9.78 17.79
C SER A 16 15.29 9.77 16.88
N PRO A 17 16.46 10.08 17.45
CA PRO A 17 17.63 10.58 16.73
C PRO A 17 18.51 9.47 16.19
N GLY A 18 19.24 9.76 15.12
CA GLY A 18 20.37 8.96 14.66
C GLY A 18 20.06 7.99 13.52
N VAL A 19 19.98 8.53 12.30
CA VAL A 19 20.31 7.76 11.09
C VAL A 19 21.58 8.38 10.51
N VAL A 20 22.68 7.64 10.58
CA VAL A 20 23.89 7.93 9.81
C VAL A 20 23.65 7.37 8.40
N GLY A 21 23.44 8.26 7.43
CA GLY A 21 23.19 7.94 6.03
C GLY A 21 23.35 9.17 5.15
N VAL A 22 24.56 9.34 4.64
CA VAL A 22 25.07 10.27 3.60
C VAL A 22 24.32 11.61 3.50
N THR A 23 24.78 12.58 4.28
CA THR A 23 24.49 14.00 4.06
C THR A 23 25.18 14.49 2.79
N ALA A 24 24.47 14.48 1.66
CA ALA A 24 24.78 15.42 0.60
C ALA A 24 24.14 16.76 0.97
N SER A 25 24.93 17.65 1.57
CA SER A 25 24.52 19.03 1.86
C SER A 25 23.99 19.70 0.58
N PRO A 26 22.81 20.36 0.59
CA PRO A 26 22.28 21.06 -0.58
C PRO A 26 23.15 22.23 -1.05
N TYR A 27 24.14 22.63 -0.24
CA TYR A 27 25.04 23.75 -0.55
C TYR A 27 26.19 23.40 -1.51
N ARG A 28 26.38 22.12 -1.89
CA ARG A 28 27.49 21.73 -2.78
C ARG A 28 27.14 21.62 -4.27
N ALA A 29 25.87 21.68 -4.64
CA ALA A 29 25.48 21.70 -6.06
C ALA A 29 25.64 23.10 -6.70
N THR A 30 25.57 24.15 -5.89
CA THR A 30 25.77 25.55 -6.33
C THR A 30 27.24 25.96 -6.40
N GLU A 31 28.13 25.34 -5.61
CA GLU A 31 29.57 25.63 -5.65
C GLU A 31 30.29 25.00 -6.85
N ALA A 32 29.81 23.85 -7.36
CA ALA A 32 30.39 23.22 -8.53
C ALA A 32 30.20 24.06 -9.81
N VAL A 33 29.15 24.87 -9.89
CA VAL A 33 28.91 25.77 -11.03
C VAL A 33 29.76 27.04 -10.93
N ALA A 34 30.07 27.50 -9.72
CA ALA A 34 30.81 28.74 -9.50
C ALA A 34 32.32 28.64 -9.77
N ILE A 35 32.92 27.44 -9.63
CA ILE A 35 34.37 27.24 -9.84
C ILE A 35 34.71 27.22 -11.35
N PHE A 36 33.78 26.80 -12.22
CA PHE A 36 34.00 26.75 -13.66
C PHE A 36 33.98 28.12 -14.37
N LEU A 37 33.58 29.20 -13.68
CA LEU A 37 33.52 30.54 -14.25
C LEU A 37 34.85 31.31 -14.19
N LYS A 38 35.91 30.74 -13.62
CA LYS A 38 37.20 31.42 -13.39
C LYS A 38 38.36 31.01 -14.31
N LEU A 39 38.12 30.12 -15.27
CA LEU A 39 39.14 29.68 -16.23
C LEU A 39 38.71 30.02 -17.67
N PRO A 40 39.31 31.03 -18.33
CA PRO A 40 38.90 31.49 -19.65
C PRO A 40 39.07 30.44 -20.76
N GLU A 41 39.97 29.47 -20.58
CA GLU A 41 40.25 28.38 -21.54
C GLU A 41 39.16 27.28 -21.58
N LEU A 42 38.27 27.21 -20.59
CA LEU A 42 37.19 26.21 -20.51
C LEU A 42 35.85 26.69 -21.06
N ARG A 43 35.76 27.96 -21.47
CA ARG A 43 34.53 28.60 -21.98
C ARG A 43 34.06 28.00 -23.31
N LEU A 44 34.98 27.50 -24.13
CA LEU A 44 34.68 26.90 -25.43
C LEU A 44 34.25 25.43 -25.34
N LEU A 45 34.57 24.73 -24.25
CA LEU A 45 34.14 23.35 -24.03
C LEU A 45 32.70 23.26 -23.51
N LEU A 46 32.26 24.23 -22.69
CA LEU A 46 30.89 24.28 -22.18
C LEU A 46 29.84 24.64 -23.25
N LEU A 47 30.22 25.47 -24.23
CA LEU A 47 29.32 25.81 -25.35
C LEU A 47 29.07 24.64 -26.33
N ARG A 48 29.89 23.58 -26.29
CA ARG A 48 29.64 22.35 -27.06
C ARG A 48 28.77 21.33 -26.32
N TYR A 49 28.70 21.38 -24.99
CA TYR A 49 27.87 20.48 -24.18
C TYR A 49 26.45 21.01 -23.93
N PHE A 50 26.21 22.31 -24.10
CA PHE A 50 24.89 22.95 -23.95
C PHE A 50 24.16 23.19 -25.29
N ALA A 51 24.50 22.43 -26.33
CA ALA A 51 23.69 22.32 -27.55
C ALA A 51 22.90 21.00 -27.56
N LEU A 52 22.29 20.63 -26.41
CA LEU A 52 21.16 19.72 -26.42
C LEU A 52 19.91 20.55 -26.68
N PRO A 53 19.01 20.11 -27.59
CA PRO A 53 17.80 20.87 -27.89
C PRO A 53 17.04 21.15 -26.59
N LEU A 54 16.54 22.38 -26.42
CA LEU A 54 15.66 22.83 -25.33
C LEU A 54 14.36 21.99 -25.17
N SER A 55 14.21 20.91 -25.92
CA SER A 55 13.14 19.93 -25.81
C SER A 55 13.43 18.83 -24.77
N CYS A 56 14.63 18.75 -24.19
CA CYS A 56 14.91 17.73 -23.18
C CYS A 56 14.51 18.22 -21.78
N ARG A 57 13.25 18.01 -21.39
CA ARG A 57 12.84 18.08 -19.98
C ARG A 57 13.54 16.93 -19.25
N VAL A 58 14.64 17.22 -18.57
CA VAL A 58 15.19 16.32 -17.55
C VAL A 58 14.23 16.36 -16.36
N VAL A 59 13.30 15.40 -16.31
CA VAL A 59 12.48 15.18 -15.11
C VAL A 59 13.38 14.47 -14.10
N LEU A 60 13.93 15.23 -13.17
CA LEU A 60 14.65 14.67 -12.03
C LEU A 60 13.60 14.09 -11.08
N THR A 61 13.42 12.77 -11.10
CA THR A 61 12.54 12.10 -10.13
C THR A 61 13.24 12.06 -8.78
N VAL A 62 12.80 12.89 -7.83
CA VAL A 62 13.29 12.92 -6.46
C VAL A 62 12.40 12.03 -5.59
N PHE A 63 12.99 11.06 -4.90
CA PHE A 63 12.28 10.22 -3.94
C PHE A 63 12.25 10.88 -2.57
N ILE A 64 11.05 11.16 -2.06
CA ILE A 64 10.82 11.72 -0.72
C ILE A 64 9.78 10.88 0.04
N ASN A 65 9.66 11.08 1.35
CA ASN A 65 8.56 10.50 2.12
C ASN A 65 7.25 11.24 1.78
N GLY A 66 6.29 10.54 1.16
CA GLY A 66 5.05 11.13 0.64
C GLY A 66 5.16 11.53 -0.83
N LYS A 67 4.54 12.66 -1.21
CA LYS A 67 4.65 13.25 -2.56
C LYS A 67 4.94 14.74 -2.47
N LEU A 68 5.56 15.27 -3.52
CA LEU A 68 5.75 16.71 -3.67
C LEU A 68 4.38 17.38 -3.88
N CYS A 69 4.16 18.48 -3.16
CA CYS A 69 2.91 19.23 -3.27
C CYS A 69 2.90 20.12 -4.52
N LYS A 70 1.73 20.22 -5.14
CA LYS A 70 1.42 21.27 -6.12
C LYS A 70 1.49 22.64 -5.44
N ASN A 71 1.83 23.69 -6.19
CA ASN A 71 1.75 25.05 -5.68
C ASN A 71 0.30 25.34 -5.21
N PRO A 72 0.07 25.74 -3.94
CA PRO A 72 -1.27 25.99 -3.41
C PRO A 72 -2.08 27.02 -4.21
N ASN A 73 -1.42 27.98 -4.86
CA ASN A 73 -2.10 28.99 -5.69
C ASN A 73 -2.59 28.45 -7.04
N LEU A 74 -2.19 27.23 -7.41
CA LEU A 74 -2.59 26.56 -8.65
C LEU A 74 -3.55 25.40 -8.39
N THR A 75 -3.97 25.19 -7.14
CA THR A 75 -4.91 24.10 -6.83
C THR A 75 -6.32 24.43 -7.30
N VAL A 76 -7.05 23.40 -7.69
CA VAL A 76 -8.43 23.47 -8.18
C VAL A 76 -9.26 22.38 -7.50
N ALA A 77 -10.59 22.50 -7.55
CA ALA A 77 -11.50 21.55 -6.90
C ALA A 77 -11.25 20.09 -7.33
N ASP A 78 -10.89 19.86 -8.60
CA ASP A 78 -10.60 18.52 -9.12
C ASP A 78 -9.34 17.89 -8.50
N ASP A 79 -8.42 18.66 -7.90
CA ASP A 79 -7.28 18.08 -7.15
C ASP A 79 -7.74 17.36 -5.85
N PHE A 80 -8.98 17.62 -5.41
CA PHE A 80 -9.58 17.14 -4.16
C PHE A 80 -10.85 16.31 -4.37
N LEU A 81 -11.14 15.88 -5.61
CA LEU A 81 -12.37 15.18 -5.95
C LEU A 81 -12.10 13.89 -6.71
N PHE A 82 -12.54 12.77 -6.15
CA PHE A 82 -12.56 11.47 -6.80
C PHE A 82 -14.01 11.02 -6.99
N ARG A 83 -14.41 10.74 -8.24
CA ARG A 83 -15.82 10.45 -8.58
C ARG A 83 -16.10 8.97 -8.84
N GLU A 84 -15.08 8.15 -9.07
CA GLU A 84 -15.25 6.79 -9.61
C GLU A 84 -15.46 5.72 -8.53
N ILE A 85 -15.43 6.09 -7.24
CA ILE A 85 -15.59 5.12 -6.13
C ILE A 85 -16.98 4.48 -6.10
N ASN A 86 -17.99 5.05 -6.77
CA ASN A 86 -19.33 4.49 -6.83
C ASN A 86 -19.46 3.37 -7.89
N ILE A 87 -18.48 3.21 -8.78
CA ILE A 87 -18.52 2.24 -9.88
C ILE A 87 -18.10 0.88 -9.33
N PRO A 88 -18.98 -0.13 -9.31
CA PRO A 88 -18.60 -1.47 -8.90
C PRO A 88 -17.65 -2.09 -9.94
N LEU A 89 -16.62 -2.78 -9.46
CA LEU A 89 -15.67 -3.50 -10.31
C LEU A 89 -16.01 -5.00 -10.39
N ASP A 90 -15.42 -5.69 -11.38
CA ASP A 90 -15.68 -7.12 -11.62
C ASP A 90 -15.11 -8.00 -10.49
N THR A 91 -16.01 -8.74 -9.84
CA THR A 91 -15.68 -9.70 -8.78
C THR A 91 -15.46 -11.12 -9.30
N ASN A 92 -15.46 -11.35 -10.62
CA ASN A 92 -15.21 -12.65 -11.24
C ASN A 92 -13.71 -13.02 -11.19
N ASN A 93 -13.23 -13.29 -9.98
CA ASN A 93 -11.86 -13.68 -9.69
C ASN A 93 -11.83 -14.72 -8.56
N ASN A 94 -10.67 -15.32 -8.31
CA ASN A 94 -10.54 -16.41 -7.33
C ASN A 94 -10.89 -15.99 -5.89
N ALA A 95 -10.77 -14.71 -5.55
CA ALA A 95 -11.14 -14.21 -4.24
C ALA A 95 -12.64 -13.88 -4.15
N GLY A 96 -13.33 -13.68 -5.28
CA GLY A 96 -14.71 -13.23 -5.32
C GLY A 96 -14.89 -11.81 -4.75
N SER A 97 -13.82 -11.02 -4.68
CA SER A 97 -13.87 -9.64 -4.19
C SER A 97 -12.90 -8.76 -4.97
N ILE A 98 -13.13 -7.46 -4.93
CA ILE A 98 -12.22 -6.48 -5.54
C ILE A 98 -12.25 -5.17 -4.76
N VAL A 99 -11.09 -4.52 -4.67
CA VAL A 99 -10.93 -3.30 -3.88
C VAL A 99 -10.57 -2.12 -4.76
N THR A 100 -11.44 -1.13 -4.76
CA THR A 100 -11.18 0.18 -5.37
C THR A 100 -10.54 1.08 -4.31
N MET A 101 -9.23 1.31 -4.41
CA MET A 101 -8.50 2.17 -3.49
C MET A 101 -8.56 3.65 -3.90
N VAL A 102 -8.86 4.51 -2.93
CA VAL A 102 -8.73 5.96 -3.05
C VAL A 102 -7.63 6.42 -2.10
N ALA A 103 -6.40 6.23 -2.54
CA ALA A 103 -5.19 6.68 -1.86
C ALA A 103 -4.61 7.92 -2.56
N ILE A 104 -3.47 8.38 -2.07
CA ILE A 104 -2.72 9.52 -2.62
C ILE A 104 -2.50 9.48 -4.15
N ASP A 105 -2.36 8.30 -4.76
CA ASP A 105 -2.14 8.18 -6.21
C ASP A 105 -3.43 8.43 -7.03
N GLN A 106 -4.61 8.18 -6.45
CA GLN A 106 -5.91 8.43 -7.08
C GLN A 106 -6.50 9.79 -6.69
N LEU A 107 -6.23 10.24 -5.46
CA LEU A 107 -6.73 11.50 -4.91
C LEU A 107 -5.57 12.30 -4.29
N PRO A 108 -4.87 13.13 -5.09
CA PRO A 108 -3.69 13.88 -4.65
C PRO A 108 -3.92 14.76 -3.42
N GLY A 109 -5.15 15.28 -3.26
CA GLY A 109 -5.57 16.06 -2.09
C GLY A 109 -5.46 15.34 -0.74
N LEU A 110 -5.28 14.01 -0.72
CA LEU A 110 -5.02 13.24 0.50
C LEU A 110 -3.57 13.39 1.02
N ASN A 111 -2.66 13.94 0.23
CA ASN A 111 -1.27 14.08 0.64
C ASN A 111 -1.17 14.86 1.95
N THR A 112 -0.45 14.32 2.92
CA THR A 112 -0.23 14.84 4.29
C THR A 112 -1.41 14.72 5.26
N LEU A 113 -2.61 14.28 4.82
CA LEU A 113 -3.79 14.17 5.70
C LEU A 113 -3.84 12.88 6.53
N GLY A 114 -3.01 11.89 6.21
CA GLY A 114 -2.94 10.65 6.99
C GLY A 114 -4.20 9.78 6.89
N ILE A 115 -5.02 9.95 5.86
CA ILE A 115 -6.25 9.19 5.63
C ILE A 115 -6.37 8.73 4.17
N SER A 116 -7.06 7.61 3.96
CA SER A 116 -7.49 7.13 2.65
C SER A 116 -8.81 6.37 2.77
N LEU A 117 -9.42 6.08 1.63
CA LEU A 117 -10.70 5.38 1.55
C LEU A 117 -10.58 4.19 0.60
N ALA A 118 -11.41 3.18 0.81
CA ALA A 118 -11.53 2.04 -0.09
C ALA A 118 -13.00 1.65 -0.23
N ARG A 119 -13.41 1.30 -1.44
CA ARG A 119 -14.63 0.52 -1.66
C ARG A 119 -14.25 -0.92 -1.92
N ILE A 120 -15.02 -1.83 -1.34
CA ILE A 120 -14.85 -3.26 -1.56
C ILE A 120 -16.18 -3.82 -2.07
N ASP A 121 -16.13 -4.45 -3.23
CA ASP A 121 -17.25 -5.19 -3.82
C ASP A 121 -17.01 -6.68 -3.64
N TYR A 122 -18.04 -7.41 -3.22
CA TYR A 122 -17.99 -8.85 -2.98
C TYR A 122 -19.04 -9.57 -3.81
N ALA A 123 -18.63 -10.59 -4.55
CA ALA A 123 -19.51 -11.64 -5.03
C ALA A 123 -20.08 -12.44 -3.83
N PRO A 124 -21.16 -13.22 -4.01
CA PRO A 124 -21.56 -14.22 -3.02
C PRO A 124 -20.38 -15.10 -2.62
N TYR A 125 -20.13 -15.26 -1.32
CA TYR A 125 -18.99 -16.03 -0.79
C TYR A 125 -17.60 -15.46 -1.08
N GLY A 126 -17.52 -14.22 -1.54
CA GLY A 126 -16.27 -13.50 -1.77
C GLY A 126 -15.51 -13.19 -0.47
N LEU A 127 -14.18 -13.34 -0.50
CA LEU A 127 -13.25 -13.11 0.60
C LEU A 127 -12.33 -11.92 0.30
N ASN A 128 -12.11 -11.07 1.29
CA ASN A 128 -11.08 -10.04 1.27
C ASN A 128 -10.21 -10.12 2.54
N PRO A 129 -8.93 -10.54 2.45
CA PRO A 129 -8.00 -10.61 3.59
C PRO A 129 -7.15 -9.33 3.67
N ARG A 130 -7.70 -8.24 4.22
CA ARG A 130 -7.00 -6.93 4.29
C ARG A 130 -6.53 -6.52 5.69
N ALA A 131 -6.00 -5.30 5.83
CA ALA A 131 -5.27 -4.80 7.01
C ALA A 131 -5.77 -3.39 7.44
N THR A 132 -5.67 -3.11 8.75
CA THR A 132 -6.15 -1.94 9.54
C THR A 132 -7.11 -0.97 8.88
N GLU A 133 -8.36 -1.00 9.30
CA GLU A 133 -9.41 -0.12 8.79
C GLU A 133 -10.58 0.02 9.77
N VAL A 134 -11.34 1.09 9.62
CA VAL A 134 -12.74 1.13 10.05
C VAL A 134 -13.57 0.81 8.82
N ILE A 135 -14.36 -0.25 8.87
CA ILE A 135 -15.22 -0.68 7.78
C ILE A 135 -16.68 -0.45 8.12
N MET A 136 -17.44 0.04 7.15
CA MET A 136 -18.89 0.10 7.17
C MET A 136 -19.43 -0.83 6.08
N CYS A 137 -20.33 -1.74 6.44
CA CYS A 137 -21.08 -2.49 5.45
C CYS A 137 -22.17 -1.59 4.87
N VAL A 138 -22.15 -1.34 3.57
CA VAL A 138 -23.16 -0.52 2.89
C VAL A 138 -24.34 -1.38 2.45
N GLN A 139 -24.05 -2.60 1.99
CA GLN A 139 -25.06 -3.52 1.48
C GLN A 139 -24.64 -4.96 1.72
N GLY A 140 -25.61 -5.82 2.03
CA GLY A 140 -25.42 -7.26 2.19
C GLY A 140 -25.06 -7.65 3.62
N GLU A 141 -24.40 -8.81 3.76
CA GLU A 141 -23.98 -9.37 5.03
C GLU A 141 -22.52 -9.85 4.96
N LEU A 142 -21.68 -9.36 5.85
CA LEU A 142 -20.25 -9.69 5.88
C LEU A 142 -19.88 -10.30 7.23
N GLN A 143 -19.33 -11.51 7.22
CA GLN A 143 -18.58 -11.99 8.37
C GLN A 143 -17.21 -11.33 8.37
N VAL A 144 -16.92 -10.57 9.42
CA VAL A 144 -15.63 -9.91 9.60
C VAL A 144 -14.93 -10.48 10.82
N GLY A 145 -13.60 -10.41 10.85
CA GLY A 145 -12.87 -10.74 12.06
C GLY A 145 -11.38 -10.52 11.96
N PHE A 146 -10.74 -10.40 13.12
CA PHE A 146 -9.29 -10.31 13.26
C PHE A 146 -8.77 -11.24 14.34
N VAL A 147 -7.51 -11.63 14.21
CA VAL A 147 -6.81 -12.50 15.15
C VAL A 147 -5.93 -11.65 16.04
N LEU A 148 -6.11 -11.76 17.36
CA LEU A 148 -5.27 -11.10 18.35
C LEU A 148 -3.85 -11.68 18.34
N SER A 149 -2.89 -10.95 18.91
CA SER A 149 -1.50 -11.40 18.95
C SER A 149 -1.28 -12.65 19.81
N ASN A 150 -0.10 -13.27 19.67
CA ASN A 150 0.31 -14.42 20.46
C ASN A 150 0.19 -14.20 21.98
N GLN A 151 0.48 -13.00 22.48
CA GLN A 151 0.37 -12.67 23.91
C GLN A 151 -1.08 -12.73 24.42
N LEU A 152 -2.04 -12.60 23.52
CA LEU A 152 -3.48 -12.69 23.78
C LEU A 152 -4.08 -14.01 23.25
N GLY A 153 -3.22 -15.01 23.01
CA GLY A 153 -3.61 -16.38 22.69
C GLY A 153 -4.15 -16.60 21.28
N ASN A 154 -3.82 -15.74 20.30
CA ASN A 154 -4.31 -15.88 18.92
C ASN A 154 -5.84 -16.00 18.81
N ARG A 155 -6.56 -15.37 19.75
CA ARG A 155 -8.01 -15.44 19.81
C ARG A 155 -8.61 -14.67 18.65
N LEU A 156 -9.54 -15.31 17.94
CA LEU A 156 -10.37 -14.68 16.92
C LEU A 156 -11.42 -13.77 17.58
N VAL A 157 -11.49 -12.54 17.12
CA VAL A 157 -12.60 -11.61 17.36
C VAL A 157 -13.35 -11.47 16.05
N THR A 158 -14.62 -11.87 16.01
CA THR A 158 -15.42 -11.92 14.77
C THR A 158 -16.86 -11.51 15.03
N GLN A 159 -17.51 -10.96 14.00
CA GLN A 159 -18.93 -10.64 14.01
C GLN A 159 -19.51 -10.70 12.59
N ILE A 160 -20.83 -10.85 12.48
CA ILE A 160 -21.56 -10.65 11.23
C ILE A 160 -22.05 -9.20 11.18
N LEU A 161 -21.60 -8.44 10.18
CA LEU A 161 -22.09 -7.11 9.88
C LEU A 161 -23.26 -7.20 8.92
N LYS A 162 -24.32 -6.48 9.24
CA LYS A 162 -25.41 -6.15 8.32
C LYS A 162 -25.17 -4.79 7.71
N SER A 163 -26.00 -4.43 6.74
CA SER A 163 -25.98 -3.08 6.16
C SER A 163 -26.10 -2.04 7.27
N GLU A 164 -25.28 -0.99 7.16
CA GLU A 164 -25.10 0.12 8.10
C GLU A 164 -24.28 -0.20 9.37
N ASP A 165 -23.91 -1.46 9.62
CA ASP A 165 -23.02 -1.81 10.72
C ASP A 165 -21.58 -1.35 10.44
N VAL A 166 -20.89 -0.95 11.51
CA VAL A 166 -19.49 -0.52 11.51
C VAL A 166 -18.65 -1.44 12.37
N PHE A 167 -17.45 -1.76 11.89
CA PHE A 167 -16.48 -2.57 12.62
C PHE A 167 -15.08 -1.97 12.50
N VAL A 168 -14.26 -2.12 13.55
CA VAL A 168 -12.89 -1.61 13.57
C VAL A 168 -11.90 -2.75 13.66
N PHE A 169 -10.88 -2.70 12.81
CA PHE A 169 -9.73 -3.59 12.89
C PHE A 169 -8.55 -2.84 13.52
N PRO A 170 -8.01 -3.32 14.66
CA PRO A 170 -6.84 -2.71 15.27
C PRO A 170 -5.62 -2.74 14.35
N PHE A 171 -4.70 -1.80 14.60
CA PHE A 171 -3.49 -1.66 13.81
C PHE A 171 -2.67 -2.95 13.73
N ALA A 172 -2.28 -3.31 12.51
CA ALA A 172 -1.41 -4.44 12.17
C ALA A 172 -1.95 -5.84 12.54
N MET A 173 -3.25 -5.99 12.80
CA MET A 173 -3.85 -7.31 13.04
C MET A 173 -4.23 -7.98 11.72
N ILE A 174 -3.95 -9.28 11.64
CA ILE A 174 -4.45 -10.14 10.56
C ILE A 174 -5.96 -10.18 10.65
N HIS A 175 -6.64 -9.85 9.55
CA HIS A 175 -8.09 -9.84 9.51
C HIS A 175 -8.65 -10.27 8.16
N PHE A 176 -9.96 -10.47 8.13
CA PHE A 176 -10.69 -10.89 6.94
C PHE A 176 -12.10 -10.30 6.92
N GLN A 177 -12.66 -10.24 5.72
CA GLN A 177 -14.09 -10.08 5.48
C GLN A 177 -14.54 -11.14 4.48
N LEU A 178 -15.63 -11.83 4.80
CA LEU A 178 -16.25 -12.86 3.96
C LEU A 178 -17.72 -12.50 3.75
N ASN A 179 -18.16 -12.42 2.50
CA ASN A 179 -19.58 -12.31 2.19
C ASN A 179 -20.25 -13.67 2.39
N ILE A 180 -20.96 -13.84 3.50
CA ILE A 180 -21.68 -15.08 3.80
C ILE A 180 -23.06 -15.14 3.14
N GLY A 181 -23.48 -14.03 2.50
CA GLY A 181 -24.75 -13.91 1.82
C GLY A 181 -24.76 -14.61 0.46
N LYS A 182 -25.99 -14.88 -0.01
CA LYS A 182 -26.25 -15.42 -1.37
C LYS A 182 -26.25 -14.34 -2.46
N THR A 183 -26.12 -13.08 -2.07
CA THR A 183 -26.14 -11.90 -2.95
C THR A 183 -24.82 -11.15 -2.82
N ALA A 184 -24.55 -10.24 -3.76
CA ALA A 184 -23.41 -9.34 -3.66
C ALA A 184 -23.49 -8.47 -2.38
N ALA A 185 -22.32 -8.08 -1.88
CA ALA A 185 -22.18 -7.18 -0.75
C ALA A 185 -21.21 -6.05 -1.09
N VAL A 186 -21.36 -4.90 -0.43
CA VAL A 186 -20.52 -3.71 -0.62
C VAL A 186 -20.12 -3.17 0.74
N ALA A 187 -18.86 -2.80 0.87
CA ALA A 187 -18.36 -2.12 2.06
C ALA A 187 -17.49 -0.91 1.69
N ILE A 188 -17.46 0.06 2.60
CA ILE A 188 -16.55 1.21 2.54
C ILE A 188 -15.63 1.14 3.74
N SER A 189 -14.34 1.27 3.49
CA SER A 189 -13.30 1.23 4.49
C SER A 189 -12.55 2.57 4.53
N SER A 190 -12.35 3.10 5.73
CA SER A 190 -11.52 4.26 6.00
C SER A 190 -10.24 3.82 6.70
N LEU A 191 -9.09 4.30 6.21
CA LEU A 191 -7.78 3.88 6.69
C LEU A 191 -6.99 5.07 7.23
N SER A 192 -6.28 4.85 8.33
CA SER A 192 -5.48 5.89 9.02
C SER A 192 -4.08 6.06 8.41
N SER A 193 -4.00 6.10 7.08
CA SER A 193 -2.81 6.46 6.31
C SER A 193 -3.21 6.92 4.92
N GLN A 194 -2.51 7.91 4.36
CA GLN A 194 -2.67 8.33 2.96
C GLN A 194 -2.26 7.25 1.95
N ASN A 195 -1.40 6.33 2.39
CA ASN A 195 -0.97 5.15 1.65
C ASN A 195 -0.80 4.00 2.66
N PRO A 196 -1.87 3.24 2.94
CA PRO A 196 -1.86 2.23 3.99
C PRO A 196 -0.95 1.04 3.66
N GLY A 197 -0.69 0.79 2.38
CA GLY A 197 -0.06 -0.44 1.91
C GLY A 197 -0.90 -1.68 2.22
N VAL A 198 -0.64 -2.78 1.53
CA VAL A 198 -1.36 -4.04 1.79
C VAL A 198 -0.40 -5.21 1.70
N ILE A 199 -0.59 -6.17 2.59
CA ILE A 199 0.11 -7.44 2.61
C ILE A 199 -0.94 -8.55 2.60
N THR A 200 -1.20 -9.10 1.42
CA THR A 200 -1.98 -10.34 1.32
C THR A 200 -1.11 -11.49 1.79
N ILE A 201 -1.46 -12.11 2.92
CA ILE A 201 -0.60 -13.05 3.65
C ILE A 201 -0.12 -14.19 2.75
N ALA A 202 -1.04 -14.84 2.03
CA ALA A 202 -0.69 -15.97 1.18
C ALA A 202 0.23 -15.58 0.02
N ASN A 203 0.00 -14.44 -0.65
CA ASN A 203 0.92 -13.93 -1.67
C ASN A 203 2.30 -13.63 -1.07
N ALA A 204 2.35 -13.00 0.11
CA ALA A 204 3.60 -12.64 0.75
C ALA A 204 4.43 -13.86 1.18
N GLU A 205 3.79 -14.95 1.59
CA GLU A 205 4.46 -16.17 2.03
C GLU A 205 4.82 -17.11 0.88
N PHE A 206 3.92 -17.27 -0.10
CA PHE A 206 4.02 -18.31 -1.12
C PHE A 206 4.33 -17.78 -2.53
N GLU A 207 4.13 -16.48 -2.80
CA GLU A 207 4.38 -15.85 -4.11
C GLU A 207 5.44 -14.73 -4.07
N SER A 208 6.24 -14.67 -2.98
CA SER A 208 7.28 -13.64 -2.85
C SER A 208 8.28 -13.70 -4.00
N LYS A 209 8.85 -12.55 -4.37
CA LYS A 209 9.87 -12.43 -5.43
C LYS A 209 11.13 -11.77 -4.85
N PRO A 210 12.23 -12.52 -4.62
CA PRO A 210 12.40 -13.96 -4.85
C PRO A 210 11.57 -14.83 -3.87
N PRO A 211 11.30 -16.12 -4.20
CA PRO A 211 10.54 -17.02 -3.33
C PRO A 211 11.23 -17.28 -1.99
N ILE A 212 10.45 -17.37 -0.90
CA ILE A 212 10.96 -17.81 0.41
C ILE A 212 11.52 -19.24 0.28
N ASN A 213 12.68 -19.47 0.89
CA ASN A 213 13.31 -20.79 0.89
C ASN A 213 12.36 -21.85 1.48
N SER A 214 12.09 -22.93 0.72
CA SER A 214 11.20 -24.01 1.15
C SER A 214 11.60 -24.65 2.50
N LYS A 215 12.88 -24.65 2.88
CA LYS A 215 13.32 -25.12 4.22
C LYS A 215 12.81 -24.22 5.35
N VAL A 216 12.66 -22.92 5.09
CA VAL A 216 12.07 -21.96 6.05
C VAL A 216 10.59 -22.25 6.20
N LEU A 217 9.86 -22.34 5.09
CA LEU A 217 8.41 -22.57 5.09
C LEU A 217 8.04 -23.95 5.66
N THR A 218 8.76 -25.03 5.31
CA THR A 218 8.51 -26.36 5.87
C THR A 218 8.69 -26.38 7.39
N LYS A 219 9.68 -25.65 7.92
CA LYS A 219 9.88 -25.51 9.38
C LYS A 219 8.86 -24.59 10.04
N ALA A 220 8.42 -23.52 9.36
CA ALA A 220 7.43 -22.59 9.89
C ALA A 220 6.03 -23.22 9.95
N PHE A 221 5.60 -23.84 8.86
CA PHE A 221 4.28 -24.47 8.73
C PHE A 221 4.22 -25.90 9.27
N GLN A 222 5.36 -26.51 9.58
CA GLN A 222 5.47 -27.88 10.09
C GLN A 222 4.88 -28.93 9.14
N VAL A 223 5.07 -28.73 7.84
CA VAL A 223 4.58 -29.60 6.77
C VAL A 223 5.72 -30.05 5.87
N ASP A 224 5.46 -31.08 5.07
CA ASP A 224 6.41 -31.58 4.09
C ASP A 224 6.65 -30.60 2.95
N LYS A 225 7.83 -30.72 2.34
CA LYS A 225 8.24 -29.90 1.19
C LYS A 225 7.23 -29.96 0.04
N LYS A 226 6.59 -31.13 -0.19
CA LYS A 226 5.59 -31.28 -1.26
C LYS A 226 4.39 -30.35 -1.07
N ILE A 227 3.96 -30.10 0.16
CA ILE A 227 2.86 -29.18 0.46
C ILE A 227 3.31 -27.73 0.20
N ILE A 228 4.52 -27.38 0.63
CA ILE A 228 5.07 -26.04 0.35
C ILE A 228 5.25 -25.80 -1.14
N ASP A 229 5.80 -26.78 -1.88
CA ASP A 229 5.97 -26.68 -3.33
C ASP A 229 4.61 -26.49 -4.02
N TYR A 230 3.57 -27.20 -3.56
CA TYR A 230 2.21 -27.02 -4.05
C TYR A 230 1.65 -25.63 -3.75
N LEU A 231 1.84 -25.10 -2.53
CA LEU A 231 1.38 -23.76 -2.16
C LEU A 231 2.13 -22.67 -2.95
N GLN A 232 3.44 -22.82 -3.14
CA GLN A 232 4.26 -21.90 -3.95
C GLN A 232 3.95 -22.00 -5.46
N SER A 233 3.36 -23.11 -5.93
CA SER A 233 2.91 -23.24 -7.32
C SER A 233 1.50 -22.72 -7.57
N GLN A 234 0.73 -22.38 -6.52
CA GLN A 234 -0.61 -21.81 -6.71
C GLN A 234 -0.54 -20.39 -7.28
N PHE A 235 -1.57 -20.03 -8.04
CA PHE A 235 -1.77 -18.65 -8.46
C PHE A 235 -2.56 -17.88 -7.40
N TRP A 236 -1.86 -17.01 -6.68
CA TRP A 236 -2.44 -16.19 -5.63
C TRP A 236 -2.97 -14.89 -6.23
N TYR A 237 -4.28 -14.71 -6.26
CA TYR A 237 -4.88 -13.52 -6.89
C TYR A 237 -4.68 -12.27 -6.04
N ASN A 238 -4.25 -11.18 -6.66
CA ASN A 238 -4.15 -9.88 -6.03
C ASN A 238 -5.37 -9.03 -6.40
N ASN A 239 -6.28 -8.80 -5.46
CA ASN A 239 -7.56 -8.11 -5.68
C ASN A 239 -7.47 -6.57 -5.60
N HIS A 240 -6.30 -6.00 -5.94
CA HIS A 240 -6.02 -4.57 -5.92
C HIS A 240 -6.08 -4.02 -7.34
N SER A 241 -6.99 -3.08 -7.58
CA SER A 241 -6.99 -2.21 -8.77
C SER A 241 -6.36 -0.86 -8.45
#